data_AF-A0A431UL07-F1
#
_entry.id   AF-A0A431UL07-F1
#
_cell.length_a   1.000
_cell.length_b   1.000
_cell.length_c   1.000
_cell.angle_alpha   90.00
_cell.angle_beta   90.00
_cell.angle_gamma   90.00
#
_symmetry.space_group_name_H-M   'P 1'
#
loop_
_entity.id
_entity.type
_entity.pdbx_description
1 polymer ?
#
loop_
_entity_poly.entity_id
_entity_poly.type
_entity_poly.pdbx_seq_one_letter_code
_entity_poly.pdbx_strand_id
1 'polypeptide(L)'
;MTILQQIHTWSKQLPAWQQDGIAPPPELADVSIFDSYCARAYIDNQGDFAYAPYGLDILEGLVGACGQLKSRAVQEKAAYAPSDAAYAALSIGATRVAQALRGVPSTTTTKDVESLAHFDAAAIERLALLNRTLTEADPKQTATTLRQRAGRFDVLQRRIRAVMAELSAEKVVAFEQAVARSNAAKAAAELAATQFVAVPDQLPGTGNDQWKALFEAARAFVRDGDATLDMANLGPEGSCPLCQNKLGQEGAARLLRFDAFIQAAAEKAAVNARAEAAVLYRQLQEANLDLHYTQPLAEELTAANSEIGGACTQLEATLTARRAAVTDAGGGRIETATRSMS
;
A
#
# COMPACT_ATOMS: atom_id res chain seq x y z
N MET A 1 -2.58 -27.93 -119.62
CA MET A 1 -1.31 -28.01 -118.86
C MET A 1 -1.19 -26.77 -118.00
N THR A 2 -0.88 -26.92 -116.72
CA THR A 2 -0.81 -25.82 -115.74
C THR A 2 0.54 -25.11 -115.79
N ILE A 3 0.58 -23.82 -115.44
CA ILE A 3 1.80 -22.99 -115.33
C ILE A 3 2.89 -23.70 -114.50
N LEU A 4 2.51 -24.44 -113.46
CA LEU A 4 3.41 -25.23 -112.63
C LEU A 4 4.15 -26.35 -113.41
N GLN A 5 3.51 -26.97 -114.41
CA GLN A 5 4.19 -27.95 -115.27
C GLN A 5 5.19 -27.29 -116.21
N GLN A 6 4.90 -26.08 -116.70
CA GLN A 6 5.85 -25.30 -117.51
C GLN A 6 7.06 -24.88 -116.67
N ILE A 7 6.86 -24.36 -115.45
CA ILE A 7 7.95 -23.99 -114.54
C ILE A 7 8.82 -25.21 -114.22
N HIS A 8 8.22 -26.36 -113.92
CA HIS A 8 8.97 -27.59 -113.64
C HIS A 8 9.75 -28.11 -114.85
N THR A 9 9.23 -27.93 -116.07
CA THR A 9 9.94 -28.33 -117.29
C THR A 9 11.09 -27.37 -117.58
N TRP A 10 10.89 -26.07 -117.31
CA TRP A 10 11.91 -25.04 -117.47
C TRP A 10 13.05 -25.20 -116.45
N SER A 11 12.72 -25.53 -115.19
CA SER A 11 13.74 -25.73 -114.14
C SER A 11 14.65 -26.93 -114.40
N LYS A 12 14.16 -27.96 -115.12
CA LYS A 12 14.99 -29.10 -115.56
C LYS A 12 16.03 -28.75 -116.62
N GLN A 13 15.92 -27.60 -117.27
CA GLN A 13 16.88 -27.13 -118.28
C GLN A 13 17.94 -26.17 -117.72
N LEU A 14 17.79 -25.74 -116.46
CA LEU A 14 18.77 -24.88 -115.81
C LEU A 14 20.04 -25.67 -115.45
N PRO A 15 21.24 -25.10 -115.66
CA PRO A 15 22.49 -25.63 -115.11
C PRO A 15 22.36 -25.85 -113.60
N ALA A 16 23.08 -26.83 -113.06
CA ALA A 16 22.97 -27.22 -111.64
C ALA A 16 23.17 -26.07 -110.63
N TRP A 17 23.91 -25.01 -110.99
CA TRP A 17 24.12 -23.83 -110.14
C TRP A 17 22.95 -22.84 -110.11
N GLN A 18 21.96 -22.98 -111.00
CA GLN A 18 20.74 -22.15 -111.06
C GLN A 18 19.49 -22.87 -110.51
N GLN A 19 19.65 -24.05 -109.91
CA GLN A 19 18.53 -24.78 -109.30
C GLN A 19 18.37 -24.36 -107.83
N ASP A 20 17.20 -23.82 -107.49
CA ASP A 20 16.84 -23.48 -106.11
C ASP A 20 16.97 -24.71 -105.19
N GLY A 21 17.66 -24.53 -104.06
CA GLY A 21 17.82 -25.57 -103.03
C GLY A 21 19.11 -26.39 -103.09
N ILE A 22 20.02 -26.11 -104.04
CA ILE A 22 21.38 -26.68 -104.06
C ILE A 22 22.36 -25.67 -103.47
N ALA A 23 23.17 -26.08 -102.49
CA ALA A 23 24.18 -25.22 -101.89
C ALA A 23 25.23 -24.78 -102.94
N PRO A 24 25.56 -23.48 -103.02
CA PRO A 24 26.57 -23.01 -103.96
C PRO A 24 27.95 -23.60 -103.62
N PRO A 25 28.83 -23.80 -104.61
CA PRO A 25 30.20 -24.24 -104.37
C PRO A 25 30.91 -23.30 -103.37
N PRO A 26 31.61 -23.83 -102.35
CA PRO A 26 32.27 -23.01 -101.33
C PRO A 26 33.32 -22.06 -101.92
N GLU A 27 33.89 -22.38 -103.08
CA GLU A 27 34.83 -21.52 -103.80
C GLU A 27 34.20 -20.20 -104.29
N LEU A 28 32.87 -20.15 -104.40
CA LEU A 28 32.12 -18.95 -104.76
C LEU A 28 31.58 -18.17 -103.55
N ALA A 29 31.75 -18.68 -102.32
CA ALA A 29 31.29 -17.99 -101.10
C ALA A 29 32.05 -16.69 -100.83
N ASP A 30 33.30 -16.59 -101.29
CA ASP A 30 34.14 -15.39 -101.20
C ASP A 30 33.98 -14.44 -102.40
N VAL A 31 33.11 -14.78 -103.37
CA VAL A 31 32.89 -13.98 -104.57
C VAL A 31 31.61 -13.18 -104.43
N SER A 32 31.75 -11.86 -104.30
CA SER A 32 30.61 -10.93 -104.34
C SER A 32 30.39 -10.44 -105.77
N ILE A 33 29.19 -10.66 -106.32
CA ILE A 33 28.82 -10.19 -107.65
C ILE A 33 28.18 -8.80 -107.51
N PHE A 34 28.86 -7.79 -108.01
CA PHE A 34 28.34 -6.43 -108.12
C PHE A 34 27.75 -6.23 -109.51
N ASP A 35 26.43 -6.12 -109.62
CA ASP A 35 25.76 -5.75 -110.87
C ASP A 35 25.18 -4.32 -110.82
N SER A 36 24.85 -3.78 -111.99
CA SER A 36 24.29 -2.44 -112.13
C SER A 36 22.90 -2.27 -111.52
N TYR A 37 22.17 -3.35 -111.22
CA TYR A 37 20.90 -3.30 -110.49
C TYR A 37 21.11 -3.24 -108.96
N CYS A 38 22.14 -3.91 -108.43
CA CYS A 38 22.55 -3.87 -107.01
C CYS A 38 23.24 -2.55 -106.65
N ALA A 39 23.87 -1.87 -107.59
CA ALA A 39 24.53 -0.57 -107.38
C ALA A 39 23.59 0.47 -106.74
N ARG A 40 22.30 0.49 -107.12
CA ARG A 40 21.30 1.39 -106.52
C ARG A 40 21.00 1.06 -105.06
N ALA A 41 21.01 -0.20 -104.66
CA ALA A 41 20.78 -0.58 -103.26
C ALA A 41 21.91 -0.12 -102.33
N TYR A 42 23.15 -0.05 -102.84
CA TYR A 42 24.30 0.47 -102.10
C TYR A 42 24.37 2.01 -102.07
N ILE A 43 23.84 2.69 -103.09
CA ILE A 43 23.89 4.16 -103.19
C ILE A 43 22.65 4.82 -102.55
N ASP A 44 21.46 4.28 -102.79
CA ASP A 44 20.19 4.89 -102.37
C ASP A 44 19.88 4.65 -100.89
N ASN A 45 20.47 3.62 -100.27
CA ASN A 45 20.20 3.25 -98.90
C ASN A 45 21.42 3.55 -98.01
N GLN A 46 21.44 4.73 -97.38
CA GLN A 46 22.42 5.14 -96.36
C GLN A 46 22.25 4.35 -95.04
N GLY A 47 22.03 3.04 -95.14
CA GLY A 47 22.04 2.13 -94.00
C GLY A 47 23.48 1.78 -93.67
N ASP A 48 23.80 1.73 -92.38
CA ASP A 48 25.03 1.14 -91.84
C ASP A 48 25.05 -0.35 -92.19
N PHE A 49 25.38 -0.70 -93.43
CA PHE A 49 25.77 -2.06 -93.80
C PHE A 49 27.21 -2.29 -93.34
N ALA A 50 27.46 -2.05 -92.05
CA ALA A 50 28.65 -2.52 -91.38
C ALA A 50 28.53 -4.04 -91.34
N TYR A 51 29.37 -4.71 -92.13
CA TYR A 51 29.61 -6.14 -92.00
C TYR A 51 29.94 -6.44 -90.55
N ALA A 52 28.98 -6.96 -89.79
CA ALA A 52 29.19 -7.46 -88.44
C ALA A 52 29.68 -8.91 -88.59
N PRO A 53 30.93 -9.23 -88.20
CA PRO A 53 31.41 -10.58 -88.24
C PRO A 53 30.50 -11.49 -87.41
N TYR A 54 30.25 -12.68 -87.91
CA TYR A 54 29.48 -13.69 -87.18
C TYR A 54 30.06 -13.91 -85.77
N GLY A 55 29.22 -13.81 -84.74
CA GLY A 55 29.61 -13.96 -83.33
C GLY A 55 29.77 -12.65 -82.54
N LEU A 56 29.65 -11.47 -83.16
CA LEU A 56 29.68 -10.19 -82.43
C LEU A 56 28.34 -9.85 -81.75
N ASP A 57 27.24 -10.49 -82.18
CA ASP A 57 25.89 -10.42 -81.61
C ASP A 57 25.82 -10.91 -80.15
N ILE A 58 26.77 -11.75 -79.74
CA ILE A 58 26.90 -12.21 -78.35
C ILE A 58 27.15 -11.06 -77.37
N LEU A 59 27.88 -10.01 -77.80
CA LEU A 59 28.18 -8.86 -76.95
C LEU A 59 26.93 -8.00 -76.74
N GLU A 60 26.14 -7.80 -77.78
CA GLU A 60 24.84 -7.12 -77.70
C GLU A 60 23.86 -7.93 -76.83
N GLY A 61 23.80 -9.25 -77.03
CA GLY A 61 23.01 -10.16 -76.20
C GLY A 61 23.41 -10.12 -74.72
N LEU A 62 24.71 -10.09 -74.42
CA LEU A 62 25.23 -9.96 -73.06
C LEU A 62 24.85 -8.62 -72.43
N VAL A 63 24.97 -7.51 -73.16
CA VAL A 63 24.54 -6.18 -72.69
C VAL A 63 23.04 -6.17 -72.40
N GLY A 64 22.24 -6.76 -73.28
CA GLY A 64 20.79 -6.91 -73.08
C GLY A 64 20.45 -7.73 -71.83
N ALA A 65 21.09 -8.88 -71.64
CA ALA A 65 20.88 -9.73 -70.47
C ALA A 65 21.29 -9.04 -69.16
N CYS A 66 22.44 -8.35 -69.14
CA CYS A 66 22.89 -7.56 -68.00
C CYS A 66 21.91 -6.41 -67.69
N GLY A 67 21.37 -5.75 -68.70
CA GLY A 67 20.35 -4.72 -68.56
C GLY A 67 19.06 -5.24 -67.93
N GLN A 68 18.58 -6.40 -68.37
CA GLN A 68 17.41 -7.06 -67.78
C GLN A 68 17.66 -7.47 -66.33
N LEU A 69 18.81 -8.06 -66.02
CA LEU A 69 19.18 -8.44 -64.65
C LEU A 69 19.24 -7.21 -63.72
N LYS A 70 19.85 -6.12 -64.18
CA LYS A 70 19.90 -4.86 -63.44
C LYS A 70 18.50 -4.31 -63.16
N SER A 71 17.62 -4.32 -64.17
CA SER A 71 16.24 -3.87 -64.01
C SER A 71 15.49 -4.69 -62.96
N ARG A 72 15.59 -6.02 -63.03
CA ARG A 72 14.97 -6.93 -62.05
C ARG A 72 15.51 -6.71 -60.65
N ALA A 73 16.83 -6.58 -60.49
CA ALA A 73 17.46 -6.34 -59.19
C ALA A 73 17.04 -4.98 -58.58
N VAL A 74 16.91 -3.93 -59.39
CA VAL A 74 16.43 -2.62 -58.93
C VAL A 74 14.96 -2.67 -58.52
N GLN A 75 14.12 -3.33 -59.31
CA GLN A 75 12.70 -3.53 -58.98
C GLN A 75 12.53 -4.33 -57.70
N GLU A 76 13.27 -5.43 -57.53
CA GLU A 76 13.23 -6.27 -56.33
C GLU A 76 13.71 -5.50 -55.10
N LYS A 77 14.84 -4.76 -55.21
CA LYS A 77 15.32 -3.87 -54.14
C LYS A 77 14.28 -2.84 -53.71
N ALA A 78 13.54 -2.26 -54.66
CA ALA A 78 12.50 -1.29 -54.36
C ALA A 78 11.26 -1.95 -53.73
N ALA A 79 10.85 -3.12 -54.24
CA ALA A 79 9.69 -3.85 -53.75
C ALA A 79 9.86 -4.37 -52.31
N TYR A 80 11.09 -4.76 -51.93
CA TYR A 80 11.43 -5.28 -50.61
C TYR A 80 12.25 -4.29 -49.77
N ALA A 81 12.11 -2.99 -50.03
CA ALA A 81 12.73 -1.98 -49.20
C ALA A 81 12.23 -2.11 -47.75
N PRO A 82 13.11 -2.30 -46.76
CA PRO A 82 12.71 -2.41 -45.36
C PRO A 82 12.05 -1.10 -44.92
N SER A 83 10.99 -1.21 -44.11
CA SER A 83 10.24 -0.08 -43.58
C SER A 83 10.10 -0.19 -42.08
N ASP A 84 10.41 0.90 -41.37
CA ASP A 84 10.28 1.00 -39.92
C ASP A 84 8.88 1.43 -39.48
N ALA A 85 7.95 1.61 -40.43
CA ALA A 85 6.61 2.14 -40.17
C ALA A 85 5.82 1.34 -39.11
N ALA A 86 6.00 0.01 -39.09
CA ALA A 86 5.35 -0.87 -38.11
C ALA A 86 5.84 -0.62 -36.66
N TYR A 87 7.02 -0.03 -36.49
CA TYR A 87 7.65 0.22 -35.19
C TYR A 87 7.64 1.69 -34.78
N ALA A 88 7.02 2.56 -35.58
CA ALA A 88 6.96 4.00 -35.33
C ALA A 88 6.38 4.31 -33.94
N ALA A 89 5.31 3.61 -33.53
CA ALA A 89 4.68 3.77 -32.22
C ALA A 89 5.61 3.37 -31.05
N LEU A 90 6.46 2.37 -31.25
CA LEU A 90 7.40 1.88 -30.23
C LEU A 90 8.62 2.79 -30.06
N SER A 91 8.90 3.65 -31.03
CA SER A 91 10.04 4.55 -31.06
C SER A 91 9.77 5.91 -30.42
N ILE A 92 8.54 6.15 -29.95
CA ILE A 92 8.13 7.40 -29.31
C ILE A 92 8.53 7.41 -27.83
N GLY A 93 9.17 8.50 -27.40
CA GLY A 93 9.48 8.78 -26.00
C GLY A 93 10.83 8.22 -25.50
N ALA A 94 10.91 7.95 -24.20
CA ALA A 94 12.13 7.57 -23.50
C ALA A 94 12.07 6.16 -22.88
N THR A 95 11.22 5.27 -23.40
CA THR A 95 11.13 3.88 -22.93
C THR A 95 12.41 3.11 -23.29
N ARG A 96 12.69 2.02 -22.55
CA ARG A 96 13.83 1.12 -22.83
C ARG A 96 13.75 0.56 -24.26
N VAL A 97 12.55 0.26 -24.74
CA VAL A 97 12.30 -0.20 -26.12
C VAL A 97 12.59 0.90 -27.14
N ALA A 98 12.09 2.13 -26.92
CA ALA A 98 12.37 3.27 -27.81
C ALA A 98 13.85 3.64 -27.85
N GLN A 99 14.59 3.46 -26.76
CA GLN A 99 16.04 3.65 -26.73
C GLN A 99 16.77 2.56 -27.53
N ALA A 100 16.36 1.29 -27.38
CA ALA A 100 16.94 0.18 -28.13
C ALA A 100 16.65 0.25 -29.64
N LEU A 101 15.45 0.71 -30.05
CA LEU A 101 15.08 0.84 -31.46
C LEU A 101 15.73 2.04 -32.17
N ARG A 102 16.21 3.06 -31.43
CA ARG A 102 16.93 4.22 -32.01
C ARG A 102 18.29 3.86 -32.61
N GLY A 103 18.84 2.72 -32.21
CA GLY A 103 20.04 2.15 -32.79
C GLY A 103 20.22 0.75 -32.25
N VAL A 104 20.15 -0.24 -33.13
CA VAL A 104 20.35 -1.66 -32.79
C VAL A 104 21.83 -2.00 -33.06
N PRO A 105 22.66 -2.18 -32.02
CA PRO A 105 24.04 -2.61 -32.19
C PRO A 105 24.13 -3.94 -32.93
N SER A 106 25.22 -4.16 -33.68
CA SER A 106 25.52 -5.46 -34.28
C SER A 106 25.78 -6.57 -33.26
N THR A 107 25.94 -6.22 -31.97
CA THR A 107 26.14 -7.14 -30.85
C THR A 107 24.83 -7.54 -30.16
N THR A 108 23.67 -7.01 -30.58
CA THR A 108 22.38 -7.35 -29.99
C THR A 108 22.05 -8.82 -30.20
N THR A 109 21.75 -9.53 -29.11
CA THR A 109 21.39 -10.94 -29.14
C THR A 109 19.87 -11.13 -29.11
N THR A 110 19.40 -12.31 -29.50
CA THR A 110 17.97 -12.68 -29.39
C THR A 110 17.44 -12.52 -27.96
N LYS A 111 18.27 -12.85 -26.97
CA LYS A 111 17.94 -12.73 -25.55
C LYS A 111 17.70 -11.27 -25.12
N ASP A 112 18.45 -10.33 -25.68
CA ASP A 112 18.27 -8.90 -25.38
C ASP A 112 16.89 -8.43 -25.86
N VAL A 113 16.47 -8.87 -27.05
CA VAL A 113 15.15 -8.56 -27.62
C VAL A 113 14.02 -9.21 -26.82
N GLU A 114 14.16 -10.49 -26.47
CA GLU A 114 13.18 -11.22 -25.65
C GLU A 114 12.98 -10.55 -24.29
N SER A 115 14.06 -10.04 -23.67
CA SER A 115 13.97 -9.33 -22.40
C SER A 115 13.17 -8.03 -22.47
N LEU A 116 13.20 -7.35 -23.63
CA LEU A 116 12.45 -6.11 -23.88
C LEU A 116 10.98 -6.39 -24.21
N ALA A 117 10.69 -7.56 -24.78
CA ALA A 117 9.35 -8.03 -25.10
C ALA A 117 8.67 -8.76 -23.92
N HIS A 118 9.40 -9.06 -22.84
CA HIS A 118 8.87 -9.79 -21.71
C HIS A 118 7.94 -8.92 -20.85
N PHE A 119 6.72 -9.41 -20.64
CA PHE A 119 5.77 -8.88 -19.68
C PHE A 119 5.60 -9.90 -18.55
N ASP A 120 6.05 -9.54 -17.35
CA ASP A 120 5.84 -10.37 -16.17
C ASP A 120 4.41 -10.19 -15.62
N ALA A 121 4.03 -11.03 -14.65
CA ALA A 121 2.69 -10.98 -14.06
C ALA A 121 2.37 -9.60 -13.44
N ALA A 122 3.36 -8.94 -12.84
CA ALA A 122 3.21 -7.62 -12.24
C ALA A 122 2.96 -6.54 -13.31
N ALA A 123 3.65 -6.60 -14.45
CA ALA A 123 3.43 -5.71 -15.57
C ALA A 123 2.04 -5.90 -16.20
N ILE A 124 1.57 -7.15 -16.32
CA ILE A 124 0.21 -7.46 -16.80
C ILE A 124 -0.83 -6.86 -15.86
N GLU A 125 -0.69 -7.06 -14.55
CA GLU A 125 -1.59 -6.51 -13.55
C GLU A 125 -1.59 -4.97 -13.57
N ARG A 126 -0.40 -4.36 -13.70
CA ARG A 126 -0.26 -2.91 -13.84
C ARG A 126 -0.92 -2.39 -15.12
N LEU A 127 -0.80 -3.08 -16.24
CA LEU A 127 -1.45 -2.70 -17.51
C LEU A 127 -2.97 -2.77 -17.37
N ALA A 128 -3.50 -3.81 -16.76
CA ALA A 128 -4.94 -3.94 -16.48
C ALA A 128 -5.45 -2.80 -15.59
N LEU A 129 -4.69 -2.46 -14.54
CA LEU A 129 -4.98 -1.32 -13.68
C LEU A 129 -4.98 -0.01 -14.46
N LEU A 130 -3.92 0.27 -15.24
CA LEU A 130 -3.80 1.50 -16.02
C LEU A 130 -4.92 1.64 -17.05
N ASN A 131 -5.25 0.58 -17.78
CA ASN A 131 -6.35 0.61 -18.74
C ASN A 131 -7.67 0.97 -18.03
N ARG A 132 -7.97 0.33 -16.90
CA ARG A 132 -9.16 0.66 -16.11
C ARG A 132 -9.17 2.12 -15.67
N THR A 133 -8.05 2.61 -15.10
CA THR A 133 -7.95 3.99 -14.60
C THR A 133 -8.01 5.04 -15.71
N LEU A 134 -7.41 4.78 -16.88
CA LEU A 134 -7.44 5.70 -18.02
C LEU A 134 -8.80 5.75 -18.71
N THR A 135 -9.61 4.69 -18.57
CA THR A 135 -11.00 4.65 -19.07
C THR A 135 -12.02 5.25 -18.11
N GLU A 136 -11.64 5.64 -16.89
CA GLU A 136 -12.55 6.32 -15.97
C GLU A 136 -12.98 7.68 -16.54
N ALA A 137 -14.29 7.95 -16.46
CA ALA A 137 -14.87 9.17 -17.00
C ALA A 137 -14.35 10.45 -16.30
N ASP A 138 -14.04 10.37 -14.99
CA ASP A 138 -13.44 11.46 -14.22
C ASP A 138 -12.42 10.95 -13.18
N PRO A 139 -11.15 10.78 -13.58
CA PRO A 139 -10.09 10.33 -12.66
C PRO A 139 -9.83 11.30 -11.49
N LYS A 140 -10.14 12.60 -11.65
CA LYS A 140 -9.97 13.59 -10.58
C LYS A 140 -11.02 13.41 -9.49
N GLN A 141 -12.26 13.13 -9.88
CA GLN A 141 -13.32 12.80 -8.94
C GLN A 141 -13.01 11.50 -8.19
N THR A 142 -12.62 10.42 -8.89
CA THR A 142 -12.23 9.16 -8.24
C THR A 142 -11.10 9.36 -7.24
N ALA A 143 -10.04 10.09 -7.62
CA ALA A 143 -8.92 10.38 -6.74
C ALA A 143 -9.35 11.18 -5.50
N THR A 144 -10.29 12.11 -5.64
CA THR A 144 -10.83 12.89 -4.52
C THR A 144 -11.61 12.00 -3.55
N THR A 145 -12.50 11.15 -4.07
CA THR A 145 -13.26 10.18 -3.25
C THR A 145 -12.35 9.23 -2.50
N LEU A 146 -11.32 8.68 -3.15
CA LEU A 146 -10.35 7.78 -2.52
C LEU A 146 -9.54 8.48 -1.42
N ARG A 147 -9.12 9.74 -1.63
CA ARG A 147 -8.42 10.53 -0.59
C ARG A 147 -9.32 10.81 0.61
N GLN A 148 -10.58 11.17 0.37
CA GLN A 148 -11.54 11.38 1.45
C GLN A 148 -11.79 10.09 2.25
N ARG A 149 -11.91 8.94 1.57
CA ARG A 149 -12.01 7.63 2.23
C ARG A 149 -10.78 7.31 3.07
N ALA A 150 -9.58 7.49 2.51
CA ALA A 150 -8.34 7.30 3.25
C ALA A 150 -8.28 8.21 4.49
N GLY A 151 -8.70 9.47 4.37
CA GLY A 151 -8.80 10.40 5.49
C GLY A 151 -9.76 9.93 6.59
N ARG A 152 -10.93 9.38 6.23
CA ARG A 152 -11.87 8.80 7.21
C ARG A 152 -11.25 7.61 7.95
N PHE A 153 -10.53 6.73 7.25
CA PHE A 153 -9.86 5.58 7.86
C PHE A 153 -8.70 5.99 8.77
N ASP A 154 -7.94 7.02 8.41
CA ASP A 154 -6.89 7.58 9.28
C ASP A 154 -7.46 8.14 10.59
N VAL A 155 -8.59 8.86 10.51
CA VAL A 155 -9.29 9.36 11.70
C VAL A 155 -9.77 8.21 12.58
N LEU A 156 -10.35 7.16 11.99
CA LEU A 156 -10.75 5.96 12.73
C LEU A 156 -9.56 5.28 13.41
N GLN A 157 -8.44 5.12 12.70
CA GLN A 157 -7.22 4.53 13.27
C GLN A 157 -6.72 5.32 14.49
N ARG A 158 -6.72 6.66 14.40
CA ARG A 158 -6.33 7.51 15.53
C ARG A 158 -7.27 7.37 16.72
N ARG A 159 -8.59 7.30 16.48
CA ARG A 159 -9.59 7.07 17.54
C ARG A 159 -9.38 5.71 18.22
N ILE A 160 -9.19 4.65 17.43
CA ILE A 160 -8.90 3.31 17.95
C ILE A 160 -7.68 3.33 18.86
N ARG A 161 -6.57 3.95 18.43
CA ARG A 161 -5.36 4.08 19.25
C ARG A 161 -5.61 4.84 20.55
N ALA A 162 -6.35 5.95 20.48
CA ALA A 162 -6.68 6.75 21.66
C ALA A 162 -7.50 5.95 22.68
N VAL A 163 -8.56 5.28 22.23
CA VAL A 163 -9.41 4.47 23.10
C VAL A 163 -8.65 3.26 23.68
N MET A 164 -7.81 2.59 22.88
CA MET A 164 -6.98 1.49 23.38
C MET A 164 -5.97 1.94 24.44
N ALA A 165 -5.46 3.18 24.35
CA ALA A 165 -4.58 3.76 25.36
C ALA A 165 -5.31 4.11 26.67
N GLU A 166 -6.64 4.25 26.66
CA GLU A 166 -7.42 4.41 27.88
C GLU A 166 -7.54 3.12 28.70
N LEU A 167 -7.52 1.96 28.05
CA LEU A 167 -7.46 0.63 28.69
C LEU A 167 -6.14 -0.10 28.40
N SER A 168 -5.04 0.65 28.45
CA SER A 168 -3.71 0.07 28.26
C SER A 168 -3.40 -0.97 29.35
N ALA A 169 -2.51 -1.92 29.04
CA ALA A 169 -2.10 -2.93 30.02
C ALA A 169 -1.47 -2.26 31.26
N GLU A 170 -0.73 -1.17 31.06
CA GLU A 170 -0.10 -0.40 32.13
C GLU A 170 -1.14 0.23 33.07
N LYS A 171 -2.21 0.84 32.53
CA LYS A 171 -3.29 1.42 33.34
C LYS A 171 -4.03 0.34 34.15
N VAL A 172 -4.28 -0.83 33.54
CA VAL A 172 -4.92 -1.96 34.23
C VAL A 172 -4.03 -2.50 35.36
N VAL A 173 -2.75 -2.73 35.09
CA VAL A 173 -1.79 -3.21 36.10
C VAL A 173 -1.63 -2.19 37.23
N ALA A 174 -1.54 -0.89 36.91
CA ALA A 174 -1.46 0.16 37.93
C ALA A 174 -2.69 0.17 38.84
N PHE A 175 -3.89 -0.01 38.26
CA PHE A 175 -5.13 -0.14 39.01
C PHE A 175 -5.13 -1.39 39.91
N GLU A 176 -4.78 -2.56 39.37
CA GLU A 176 -4.68 -3.80 40.16
C GLU A 176 -3.71 -3.68 41.34
N GLN A 177 -2.55 -3.05 41.11
CA GLN A 177 -1.56 -2.79 42.15
C GLN A 177 -2.08 -1.81 43.21
N ALA A 178 -2.81 -0.77 42.81
CA ALA A 178 -3.42 0.16 43.76
C ALA A 178 -4.52 -0.53 44.61
N VAL A 179 -5.34 -1.38 43.99
CA VAL A 179 -6.34 -2.21 44.70
C VAL A 179 -5.65 -3.15 45.70
N ALA A 180 -4.58 -3.83 45.28
CA ALA A 180 -3.82 -4.72 46.15
C ALA A 180 -3.18 -3.96 47.34
N ARG A 181 -2.57 -2.79 47.09
CA ARG A 181 -2.03 -1.92 48.14
C ARG A 181 -3.12 -1.43 49.11
N SER A 182 -4.28 -1.03 48.59
CA SER A 182 -5.43 -0.62 49.39
C SER A 182 -5.90 -1.74 50.32
N ASN A 183 -6.04 -2.96 49.81
CA ASN A 183 -6.45 -4.12 50.62
C ASN A 183 -5.41 -4.47 51.70
N ALA A 184 -4.12 -4.47 51.34
CA ALA A 184 -3.05 -4.74 52.31
C ALA A 184 -2.98 -3.68 53.42
N ALA A 185 -3.12 -2.40 53.06
CA ALA A 185 -3.15 -1.31 54.02
C ALA A 185 -4.39 -1.37 54.92
N LYS A 186 -5.55 -1.74 54.36
CA LYS A 186 -6.78 -1.98 55.12
C LYS A 186 -6.59 -3.11 56.15
N ALA A 187 -6.04 -4.25 55.75
CA ALA A 187 -5.78 -5.36 56.67
C ALA A 187 -4.82 -4.97 57.81
N ALA A 188 -3.78 -4.18 57.50
CA ALA A 188 -2.85 -3.65 58.51
C ALA A 188 -3.54 -2.68 59.49
N ALA A 189 -4.41 -1.80 58.98
CA ALA A 189 -5.22 -0.89 59.80
C ALA A 189 -6.22 -1.66 60.69
N GLU A 190 -6.90 -2.69 60.17
CA GLU A 190 -7.81 -3.54 60.93
C GLU A 190 -7.10 -4.31 62.07
N LEU A 191 -5.87 -4.78 61.84
CA LEU A 191 -5.05 -5.39 62.89
C LEU A 191 -4.72 -4.38 63.99
N ALA A 192 -4.31 -3.17 63.62
CA ALA A 192 -4.03 -2.10 64.57
C ALA A 192 -5.29 -1.68 65.35
N ALA A 193 -6.44 -1.61 64.68
CA ALA A 193 -7.73 -1.31 65.28
C ALA A 193 -8.13 -2.39 66.30
N THR A 194 -7.93 -3.67 65.98
CA THR A 194 -8.23 -4.78 66.88
C THR A 194 -7.41 -4.69 68.17
N GLN A 195 -6.12 -4.37 68.07
CA GLN A 195 -5.24 -4.16 69.23
C GLN A 195 -5.66 -2.93 70.05
N PHE A 196 -6.10 -1.87 69.37
CA PHE A 196 -6.57 -0.65 70.01
C PHE A 196 -7.87 -0.85 70.80
N VAL A 197 -8.82 -1.62 70.26
CA VAL A 197 -10.10 -1.93 70.91
C VAL A 197 -9.95 -2.89 72.10
N ALA A 198 -8.92 -3.74 72.10
CA ALA A 198 -8.66 -4.69 73.19
C ALA A 198 -8.27 -4.03 74.53
N VAL A 199 -8.05 -2.71 74.54
CA VAL A 199 -7.77 -1.96 75.76
C VAL A 199 -9.04 -1.83 76.62
N PRO A 200 -8.96 -2.12 77.93
CA PRO A 200 -10.12 -2.04 78.83
C PRO A 200 -10.75 -0.63 78.89
N ASP A 201 -12.04 -0.59 79.25
CA ASP A 201 -12.85 0.62 79.45
C ASP A 201 -13.10 1.51 78.22
N GLN A 202 -13.06 0.93 77.02
CA GLN A 202 -13.52 1.60 75.79
C GLN A 202 -15.00 1.34 75.51
N LEU A 203 -15.66 2.34 74.92
CA LEU A 203 -17.06 2.19 74.50
C LEU A 203 -17.16 1.23 73.29
N PRO A 204 -18.20 0.39 73.21
CA PRO A 204 -18.47 -0.40 72.01
C PRO A 204 -18.53 0.50 70.77
N GLY A 205 -17.82 0.12 69.71
CA GLY A 205 -17.71 0.91 68.48
C GLY A 205 -16.56 1.93 68.46
N THR A 206 -15.82 2.12 69.56
CA THR A 206 -14.54 2.84 69.54
C THR A 206 -13.59 2.16 68.54
N GLY A 207 -12.95 2.93 67.65
CA GLY A 207 -12.05 2.38 66.62
C GLY A 207 -12.70 2.02 65.28
N ASN A 208 -14.03 2.06 65.14
CA ASN A 208 -14.69 1.88 63.83
C ASN A 208 -14.65 3.17 62.98
N ASP A 209 -15.05 3.08 61.72
CA ASP A 209 -14.99 4.22 60.78
C ASP A 209 -15.81 5.44 61.22
N GLN A 210 -16.98 5.23 61.83
CA GLN A 210 -17.83 6.32 62.32
C GLN A 210 -17.19 7.05 63.50
N TRP A 211 -16.59 6.31 64.43
CA TRP A 211 -15.85 6.86 65.55
C TRP A 211 -14.59 7.60 65.10
N LYS A 212 -13.86 7.05 64.11
CA LYS A 212 -12.69 7.73 63.50
C LYS A 212 -13.08 9.07 62.89
N ALA A 213 -14.17 9.11 62.12
CA ALA A 213 -14.68 10.34 61.51
C ALA A 213 -15.09 11.38 62.57
N LEU A 214 -15.74 10.96 63.65
CA LEU A 214 -16.07 11.82 64.78
C LEU A 214 -14.80 12.41 65.43
N PHE A 215 -13.77 11.58 65.65
CA PHE A 215 -12.53 12.02 66.28
C PHE A 215 -11.74 12.99 65.40
N GLU A 216 -11.63 12.72 64.09
CA GLU A 216 -11.04 13.64 63.11
C GLU A 216 -11.77 14.99 63.09
N ALA A 217 -13.10 15.02 63.11
CA ALA A 217 -13.87 16.26 63.19
C ALA A 217 -13.57 17.05 64.48
N ALA A 218 -13.47 16.37 65.62
CA ALA A 218 -13.09 16.99 66.88
C ALA A 218 -11.67 17.58 66.84
N ARG A 219 -10.73 16.92 66.15
CA ARG A 219 -9.37 17.44 65.94
C ARG A 219 -9.33 18.69 65.07
N ALA A 220 -10.07 18.67 63.97
CA ALA A 220 -10.20 19.84 63.11
C ALA A 220 -10.78 21.02 63.91
N PHE A 221 -11.82 20.79 64.70
CA PHE A 221 -12.42 21.81 65.57
C PHE A 221 -11.42 22.42 66.56
N VAL A 222 -10.57 21.61 67.20
CA VAL A 222 -9.53 22.13 68.12
C VAL A 222 -8.54 23.03 67.40
N ARG A 223 -8.09 22.63 66.20
CA ARG A 223 -7.15 23.42 65.40
C ARG A 223 -7.75 24.71 64.86
N ASP A 224 -9.03 24.70 64.50
CA ASP A 224 -9.75 25.89 64.06
C ASP A 224 -9.95 26.90 65.20
N GLY A 225 -10.18 26.41 66.42
CA GLY A 225 -10.30 27.26 67.62
C GLY A 225 -8.99 27.90 68.05
N ASP A 226 -7.87 27.17 67.91
CA ASP A 226 -6.52 27.66 68.16
C ASP A 226 -5.50 26.82 67.38
N ALA A 227 -4.81 27.45 66.43
CA ALA A 227 -3.83 26.79 65.56
C ALA A 227 -2.59 26.26 66.32
N THR A 228 -2.39 26.66 67.57
CA THR A 228 -1.29 26.18 68.44
C THR A 228 -1.67 24.95 69.25
N LEU A 229 -2.96 24.60 69.32
CA LEU A 229 -3.47 23.43 70.04
C LEU A 229 -3.64 22.23 69.10
N ASP A 230 -3.26 21.05 69.59
CA ASP A 230 -3.58 19.76 68.97
C ASP A 230 -4.16 18.84 70.05
N MET A 231 -4.92 17.84 69.62
CA MET A 231 -5.56 16.86 70.48
C MET A 231 -4.57 16.10 71.36
N ALA A 232 -3.33 15.92 70.89
CA ALA A 232 -2.22 15.34 71.64
C ALA A 232 -1.70 16.23 72.78
N ASN A 233 -1.96 17.54 72.73
CA ASN A 233 -1.40 18.54 73.66
C ASN A 233 -2.44 19.06 74.67
N LEU A 234 -3.67 18.53 74.67
CA LEU A 234 -4.69 18.88 75.65
C LEU A 234 -4.32 18.29 77.02
N GLY A 235 -3.87 19.17 77.92
CA GLY A 235 -3.52 18.80 79.29
C GLY A 235 -4.74 18.55 80.19
N PRO A 236 -4.52 18.11 81.45
CA PRO A 236 -5.59 17.77 82.40
C PRO A 236 -6.59 18.90 82.71
N GLU A 237 -6.14 20.15 82.63
CA GLU A 237 -6.97 21.34 82.84
C GLU A 237 -7.73 21.78 81.58
N GLY A 238 -7.46 21.16 80.43
CA GLY A 238 -8.12 21.43 79.17
C GLY A 238 -9.58 20.93 79.15
N SER A 239 -10.40 21.58 78.33
CA SER A 239 -11.78 21.16 78.07
C SER A 239 -11.84 20.12 76.96
N CYS A 240 -12.66 19.09 77.14
CA CYS A 240 -12.91 18.09 76.12
C CYS A 240 -13.62 18.72 74.91
N PRO A 241 -13.12 18.55 73.68
CA PRO A 241 -13.73 19.15 72.48
C PRO A 241 -15.11 18.55 72.13
N LEU A 242 -15.43 17.36 72.65
CA LEU A 242 -16.69 16.68 72.37
C LEU A 242 -17.79 17.02 73.39
N CYS A 243 -17.47 17.10 74.69
CA CYS A 243 -18.45 17.30 75.76
C CYS A 243 -18.21 18.56 76.62
N GLN A 244 -17.15 19.32 76.35
CA GLN A 244 -16.77 20.59 77.00
C GLN A 244 -16.42 20.51 78.50
N ASN A 245 -16.46 19.32 79.11
CA ASN A 245 -16.03 19.09 80.49
C ASN A 245 -14.49 19.10 80.63
N LYS A 246 -13.97 19.41 81.82
CA LYS A 246 -12.54 19.26 82.14
C LYS A 246 -12.10 17.81 81.95
N LEU A 247 -10.94 17.61 81.32
CA LEU A 247 -10.43 16.29 80.95
C LEU A 247 -9.89 15.48 82.13
N GLY A 248 -9.23 16.13 83.09
CA GLY A 248 -8.46 15.45 84.12
C GLY A 248 -7.31 14.60 83.53
N GLN A 249 -6.58 13.89 84.39
CA GLN A 249 -5.42 13.08 83.94
C GLN A 249 -5.84 11.94 83.00
N GLU A 250 -6.92 11.23 83.33
CA GLU A 250 -7.36 10.09 82.51
C GLU A 250 -7.94 10.50 81.16
N GLY A 251 -8.71 11.60 81.11
CA GLY A 251 -9.27 12.10 79.86
C GLY A 251 -8.19 12.59 78.90
N ALA A 252 -7.19 13.32 79.40
CA ALA A 252 -6.05 13.77 78.62
C ALA A 252 -5.23 12.58 78.07
N ALA A 253 -4.92 11.59 78.91
CA ALA A 253 -4.20 10.38 78.49
C ALA A 253 -4.98 9.57 77.44
N ARG A 254 -6.32 9.50 77.57
CA ARG A 254 -7.18 8.81 76.62
C ARG A 254 -7.22 9.50 75.26
N LEU A 255 -7.37 10.83 75.22
CA LEU A 255 -7.35 11.61 73.98
C LEU A 255 -6.00 11.50 73.26
N LEU A 256 -4.88 11.53 74.00
CA LEU A 256 -3.56 11.32 73.43
C LEU A 256 -3.42 9.95 72.75
N ARG A 257 -3.93 8.89 73.38
CA ARG A 257 -3.90 7.54 72.82
C ARG A 257 -4.80 7.39 71.59
N PHE A 258 -5.97 8.05 71.61
CA PHE A 258 -6.86 8.10 70.46
C PHE A 258 -6.22 8.85 69.30
N ASP A 259 -5.56 9.98 69.58
CA ASP A 259 -4.81 10.75 68.59
C ASP A 259 -3.68 9.92 67.95
N ALA A 260 -2.89 9.24 68.78
CA ALA A 260 -1.80 8.37 68.34
C ALA A 260 -2.30 7.22 67.45
N PHE A 261 -3.47 6.65 67.76
CA PHE A 261 -4.10 5.62 66.92
C PHE A 261 -4.54 6.18 65.57
N ILE A 262 -5.24 7.31 65.54
CA ILE A 262 -5.70 7.95 64.30
C ILE A 262 -4.53 8.43 63.44
N GLN A 263 -3.46 8.93 64.06
CA GLN A 263 -2.25 9.38 63.36
C GLN A 263 -1.30 8.23 62.98
N ALA A 264 -1.59 6.99 63.41
CA ALA A 264 -0.74 5.85 63.15
C ALA A 264 -0.52 5.67 61.64
N ALA A 265 0.70 5.29 61.27
CA ALA A 265 1.09 5.15 59.88
C ALA A 265 0.18 4.15 59.12
N ALA A 266 -0.31 3.11 59.80
CA ALA A 266 -1.22 2.12 59.20
C ALA A 266 -2.56 2.74 58.77
N GLU A 267 -3.16 3.62 59.58
CA GLU A 267 -4.43 4.27 59.25
C GLU A 267 -4.28 5.28 58.11
N LYS A 268 -3.23 6.11 58.17
CA LYS A 268 -2.91 7.03 57.07
C LYS A 268 -2.63 6.28 55.76
N ALA A 269 -1.91 5.16 55.83
CA ALA A 269 -1.63 4.33 54.66
C ALA A 269 -2.92 3.74 54.06
N ALA A 270 -3.86 3.28 54.88
CA ALA A 270 -5.14 2.76 54.43
C ALA A 270 -5.99 3.84 53.72
N VAL A 271 -6.09 5.03 54.30
CA VAL A 271 -6.82 6.16 53.71
C VAL A 271 -6.19 6.58 52.37
N ASN A 272 -4.87 6.75 52.32
CA ASN A 272 -4.17 7.19 51.11
C ASN A 272 -4.24 6.15 49.99
N ALA A 273 -3.98 4.88 50.30
CA ALA A 273 -4.05 3.80 49.31
C ALA A 273 -5.47 3.62 48.76
N ARG A 274 -6.49 3.84 49.60
CA ARG A 274 -7.89 3.85 49.16
C ARG A 274 -8.19 5.02 48.22
N ALA A 275 -7.75 6.22 48.57
CA ALA A 275 -7.95 7.40 47.72
C ALA A 275 -7.28 7.24 46.35
N GLU A 276 -6.05 6.72 46.32
CA GLU A 276 -5.33 6.41 45.07
C GLU A 276 -6.09 5.39 44.21
N ALA A 277 -6.54 4.29 44.81
CA ALA A 277 -7.32 3.27 44.08
C ALA A 277 -8.65 3.82 43.55
N ALA A 278 -9.33 4.70 44.31
CA ALA A 278 -10.57 5.33 43.88
C ALA A 278 -10.39 6.30 42.70
N VAL A 279 -9.27 7.03 42.65
CA VAL A 279 -8.94 7.90 41.50
C VAL A 279 -8.74 7.07 40.25
N LEU A 280 -7.95 5.99 40.33
CA LEU A 280 -7.70 5.11 39.18
C LEU A 280 -8.98 4.38 38.73
N TYR A 281 -9.83 3.96 39.68
CA TYR A 281 -11.15 3.39 39.37
C TYR A 281 -12.00 4.36 38.54
N ARG A 282 -12.11 5.61 38.99
CA ARG A 282 -12.89 6.64 38.31
C ARG A 282 -12.35 6.93 36.89
N GLN A 283 -11.04 7.02 36.74
CA GLN A 283 -10.39 7.21 35.44
C GLN A 283 -10.74 6.08 34.45
N LEU A 284 -10.74 4.82 34.90
CA LEU A 284 -11.12 3.68 34.07
C LEU A 284 -12.63 3.65 33.77
N GLN A 285 -13.46 4.01 34.75
CA GLN A 285 -14.91 4.01 34.61
C GLN A 285 -15.40 5.11 33.64
N GLU A 286 -14.83 6.30 33.75
CA GLU A 286 -15.17 7.49 32.95
C GLU A 286 -14.45 7.53 31.59
N ALA A 287 -13.55 6.57 31.31
CA ALA A 287 -12.88 6.45 30.02
C ALA A 287 -13.91 6.37 28.87
N ASN A 288 -13.82 7.30 27.93
CA ASN A 288 -14.69 7.31 26.75
C ASN A 288 -14.19 6.26 25.74
N LEU A 289 -15.01 5.23 25.49
CA LEU A 289 -14.68 4.12 24.59
C LEU A 289 -15.41 4.17 23.25
N ASP A 290 -16.07 5.30 22.95
CA ASP A 290 -16.82 5.50 21.72
C ASP A 290 -15.87 5.77 20.53
N LEU A 291 -15.80 4.83 19.58
CA LEU A 291 -14.99 5.00 18.37
C LEU A 291 -15.70 5.88 17.33
N HIS A 292 -16.97 6.22 17.56
CA HIS A 292 -17.88 6.84 16.62
C HIS A 292 -17.89 6.06 15.30
N TYR A 293 -17.91 4.73 15.40
CA TYR A 293 -17.89 3.83 14.25
C TYR A 293 -19.31 3.70 13.68
N THR A 294 -19.71 4.71 12.92
CA THR A 294 -21.05 4.79 12.34
C THR A 294 -21.27 3.75 11.25
N GLN A 295 -22.53 3.39 11.02
CA GLN A 295 -22.90 2.42 9.99
C GLN A 295 -22.35 2.73 8.59
N PRO A 296 -22.37 3.98 8.07
CA PRO A 296 -21.77 4.29 6.77
C PRO A 296 -20.26 4.02 6.72
N LEU A 297 -19.54 4.31 7.82
CA LEU A 297 -18.10 4.04 7.90
C LEU A 297 -17.83 2.54 7.99
N ALA A 298 -18.72 1.79 8.66
CA ALA A 298 -18.63 0.34 8.77
C ALA A 298 -18.86 -0.35 7.42
N GLU A 299 -19.87 0.06 6.67
CA GLU A 299 -20.14 -0.42 5.31
C GLU A 299 -18.95 -0.12 4.38
N GLU A 300 -18.41 1.11 4.45
CA GLU A 300 -17.28 1.53 3.63
C GLU A 300 -15.98 0.74 3.96
N LEU A 301 -15.70 0.51 5.24
CA LEU A 301 -14.52 -0.25 5.68
C LEU A 301 -14.67 -1.75 5.34
N THR A 302 -15.86 -2.32 5.55
CA THR A 302 -16.15 -3.72 5.22
C THR A 302 -16.04 -3.98 3.72
N ALA A 303 -16.49 -3.04 2.89
CA ALA A 303 -16.33 -3.13 1.44
C ALA A 303 -14.84 -3.07 0.99
N ALA A 304 -13.99 -2.39 1.76
CA ALA A 304 -12.54 -2.35 1.50
C ALA A 304 -11.81 -3.59 2.06
N ASN A 305 -12.19 -4.04 3.25
CA ASN A 305 -11.67 -5.22 3.93
C ASN A 305 -12.68 -5.72 4.98
N SER A 306 -13.29 -6.87 4.72
CA SER A 306 -14.36 -7.43 5.57
C SER A 306 -13.86 -7.86 6.95
N GLU A 307 -12.63 -8.36 7.06
CA GLU A 307 -12.02 -8.81 8.31
C GLU A 307 -11.79 -7.62 9.26
N ILE A 308 -11.19 -6.54 8.75
CA ILE A 308 -10.94 -5.31 9.53
C ILE A 308 -12.27 -4.63 9.91
N GLY A 309 -13.23 -4.58 8.99
CA GLY A 309 -14.56 -4.04 9.25
C GLY A 309 -15.26 -4.76 10.39
N GLY A 310 -15.25 -6.10 10.37
CA GLY A 310 -15.81 -6.93 11.44
C GLY A 310 -15.08 -6.77 12.78
N ALA A 311 -13.75 -6.69 12.76
CA ALA A 311 -12.95 -6.44 13.96
C ALA A 311 -13.28 -5.09 14.62
N CYS A 312 -13.46 -4.03 13.83
CA CYS A 312 -13.83 -2.70 14.35
C CYS A 312 -15.24 -2.70 14.98
N THR A 313 -16.19 -3.43 14.40
CA THR A 313 -17.55 -3.58 14.97
C THR A 313 -17.52 -4.25 16.35
N GLN A 314 -16.67 -5.25 16.54
CA GLN A 314 -16.55 -5.97 17.81
C GLN A 314 -15.71 -5.22 18.85
N LEU A 315 -14.90 -4.26 18.42
CA LEU A 315 -13.91 -3.60 19.28
C LEU A 315 -14.57 -2.80 20.41
N GLU A 316 -15.60 -2.00 20.14
CA GLU A 316 -16.31 -1.22 21.17
C GLU A 316 -16.92 -2.12 22.24
N ALA A 317 -17.59 -3.21 21.82
CA ALA A 317 -18.18 -4.19 22.73
C ALA A 317 -17.09 -4.88 23.57
N THR A 318 -15.97 -5.27 22.96
CA THR A 318 -14.85 -5.92 23.64
C THR A 318 -14.19 -5.00 24.66
N LEU A 319 -13.97 -3.72 24.31
CA LEU A 319 -13.40 -2.73 25.21
C LEU A 319 -14.34 -2.42 26.38
N THR A 320 -15.64 -2.32 26.11
CA THR A 320 -16.66 -2.11 27.15
C THR A 320 -16.72 -3.29 28.10
N ALA A 321 -16.71 -4.52 27.58
CA ALA A 321 -16.67 -5.74 28.38
C ALA A 321 -15.37 -5.84 29.21
N ARG A 322 -14.23 -5.47 28.62
CA ARG A 322 -12.95 -5.43 29.34
C ARG A 322 -12.96 -4.39 30.46
N ARG A 323 -13.51 -3.19 30.23
CA ARG A 323 -13.69 -2.17 31.27
C ARG A 323 -14.51 -2.73 32.42
N ALA A 324 -15.68 -3.30 32.12
CA ALA A 324 -16.54 -3.93 33.13
C ALA A 324 -15.80 -5.02 33.92
N ALA A 325 -15.09 -5.92 33.25
CA ALA A 325 -14.34 -6.97 33.92
C ALA A 325 -13.24 -6.43 34.86
N VAL A 326 -12.50 -5.41 34.42
CA VAL A 326 -11.45 -4.77 35.24
C VAL A 326 -12.07 -4.03 36.42
N THR A 327 -13.12 -3.25 36.18
CA THR A 327 -13.80 -2.49 37.24
C THR A 327 -14.51 -3.40 38.21
N ASP A 328 -15.09 -4.53 37.81
CA ASP A 328 -15.76 -5.47 38.72
C ASP A 328 -14.77 -6.22 39.60
N ALA A 329 -13.64 -6.65 39.02
CA ALA A 329 -12.57 -7.34 39.75
C ALA A 329 -11.97 -6.46 40.87
N GLY A 330 -11.92 -5.14 40.68
CA GLY A 330 -11.43 -4.17 41.67
C GLY A 330 -12.53 -3.48 42.49
N GLY A 331 -13.71 -3.27 41.93
CA GLY A 331 -14.78 -2.37 42.38
C GLY A 331 -15.74 -2.98 43.38
N GLY A 332 -16.00 -4.29 43.32
CA GLY A 332 -16.75 -5.00 44.36
C GLY A 332 -16.13 -4.90 45.76
N ARG A 333 -14.88 -4.39 45.86
CA ARG A 333 -14.14 -4.15 47.10
C ARG A 333 -13.94 -2.67 47.44
N ILE A 334 -14.25 -1.75 46.51
CA ILE A 334 -14.09 -0.29 46.67
C ILE A 334 -15.46 0.41 46.85
N GLU A 335 -16.50 -0.04 46.14
CA GLU A 335 -17.85 0.58 46.11
C GLU A 335 -18.69 0.35 47.38
N THR A 336 -18.34 -0.62 48.22
CA THR A 336 -19.09 -0.91 49.46
C THR A 336 -19.10 0.23 50.48
N ALA A 337 -18.39 1.36 50.25
CA ALA A 337 -18.47 2.52 51.15
C ALA A 337 -18.77 3.88 50.49
N THR A 338 -18.95 4.00 49.17
CA THR A 338 -19.56 5.24 48.63
C THR A 338 -21.00 5.39 49.12
N ARG A 339 -21.69 4.27 49.37
CA ARG A 339 -23.01 4.22 50.00
C ARG A 339 -23.03 4.46 51.51
N SER A 340 -21.89 4.50 52.21
CA SER A 340 -21.84 4.78 53.65
C SER A 340 -21.50 6.24 53.98
N MET A 341 -21.30 7.08 52.96
CA MET A 341 -21.09 8.53 53.10
C MET A 341 -22.23 9.36 52.50
N SER A 342 -23.35 8.73 52.13
CA SER A 342 -24.62 9.38 51.77
C SER A 342 -25.65 9.09 52.86
#